data_AF-A0A3N1D372-F1
#
_entry.id   AF-A0A3N1D372-F1
#
_cell.length_a   1.000
_cell.length_b   1.000
_cell.length_c   1.000
_cell.angle_alpha   90.00
_cell.angle_beta   90.00
_cell.angle_gamma   90.00
#
_symmetry.space_group_name_H-M   'P 1'
#
loop_
_entity.id
_entity.type
_entity.pdbx_description
1 polymer ?
#
loop_
_entity_poly.entity_id
_entity_poly.type
_entity_poly.pdbx_seq_one_letter_code
_entity_poly.pdbx_strand_id
1 'polypeptide(L)' 'MDVEGGRKAYRSDLSDERWALVEPFISAWKARHRSVSGHSGRYPMREIVNAILYQERTGVQ' A
#
# COMPACT_ATOMS: atom_id res chain seq x y z
N MET A 1 0.78 13.62 -21.55
CA MET A 1 0.35 12.26 -21.94
C MET A 1 -0.43 11.72 -20.76
N ASP A 2 -1.74 11.94 -20.82
CA ASP A 2 -2.70 11.47 -19.83
C ASP A 2 -2.74 9.95 -19.81
N VAL A 3 -2.42 9.37 -18.66
CA VAL A 3 -2.85 8.03 -18.30
C VAL A 3 -3.76 8.17 -17.07
N GLU A 4 -4.93 8.77 -17.28
CA GLU A 4 -6.05 8.66 -16.32
C GLU A 4 -6.64 7.25 -16.42
N GLY A 5 -5.94 6.31 -15.80
CA GLY A 5 -6.40 4.95 -15.53
C GLY A 5 -5.98 4.50 -14.12
N GLY A 6 -5.77 5.46 -13.21
CA GLY A 6 -5.30 5.23 -11.84
C GLY A 6 -6.44 5.22 -10.82
N ARG A 7 -6.30 4.40 -9.78
CA ARG A 7 -7.22 4.39 -8.63
C ARG A 7 -7.35 5.81 -8.04
N LYS A 8 -8.58 6.26 -7.77
CA LYS A 8 -8.82 7.51 -7.05
C LYS A 8 -8.16 7.45 -5.66
N ALA A 9 -7.29 8.40 -5.36
CA ALA A 9 -6.62 8.50 -4.05
C ALA A 9 -7.65 8.70 -2.93
N TYR A 10 -7.45 8.04 -1.78
CA TYR A 10 -8.25 8.32 -0.60
C TYR A 10 -7.66 9.52 0.15
N ARG A 11 -8.51 10.26 0.86
CA ARG A 11 -8.05 11.34 1.76
C ARG A 11 -7.12 10.83 2.88
N SER A 12 -7.18 9.53 3.17
CA SER A 12 -6.33 8.83 4.14
C SER A 12 -5.00 8.34 3.57
N ASP A 13 -4.76 8.48 2.26
CA ASP A 13 -3.52 8.02 1.64
C ASP A 13 -2.31 8.72 2.26
N LEU A 14 -1.22 7.98 2.44
CA LEU A 14 0.03 8.52 2.96
C LEU A 14 0.69 9.42 1.91
N SER A 15 1.24 10.56 2.36
CA SER A 15 2.20 11.33 1.57
C SER A 15 3.49 10.54 1.37
N ASP A 16 4.31 10.93 0.40
CA ASP A 16 5.60 10.26 0.14
C ASP A 16 6.51 10.27 1.36
N GLU A 17 6.56 11.40 2.07
CA GLU A 17 7.33 11.56 3.31
C GLU A 17 6.87 10.58 4.41
N ARG A 18 5.55 10.40 4.57
CA ARG A 18 5.01 9.44 5.55
C ARG A 18 5.23 8.01 5.10
N TRP A 19 5.12 7.74 3.80
CA TRP A 19 5.42 6.43 3.24
C TRP A 19 6.88 6.04 3.46
N ALA A 20 7.82 6.96 3.29
CA ALA A 20 9.25 6.72 3.51
C ALA A 20 9.58 6.25 4.94
N LEU A 21 8.76 6.61 5.93
CA LEU A 21 8.90 6.12 7.30
C LEU A 21 8.37 4.69 7.49
N VAL A 22 7.36 4.27 6.72
CA VAL A 22 6.67 2.99 6.88
C VAL A 22 7.26 1.90 5.97
N GLU A 23 7.62 2.26 4.75
CA GLU A 23 8.11 1.35 3.71
C GLU A 23 9.26 0.44 4.14
N PRO A 24 10.29 0.91 4.88
CA PRO A 24 11.41 0.05 5.25
C PRO A 24 10.99 -1.13 6.13
N PHE A 25 10.03 -0.91 7.03
CA PHE A 25 9.52 -1.96 7.92
C PHE A 25 8.75 -3.02 7.16
N ILE A 26 7.89 -2.60 6.22
CA ILE A 26 7.12 -3.55 5.42
C ILE A 26 8.03 -4.32 4.46
N SER A 27 9.01 -3.64 3.86
CA SER A 27 9.98 -4.27 2.97
C SER A 27 10.82 -5.33 3.70
N ALA A 28 11.30 -5.00 4.91
CA ALA A 28 12.02 -5.94 5.75
C ALA A 28 11.16 -7.14 6.15
N TRP A 29 9.88 -6.92 6.48
CA TRP A 29 8.95 -8.00 6.79
C TRP A 29 8.71 -8.92 5.59
N LYS A 30 8.46 -8.36 4.39
CA LYS A 30 8.28 -9.15 3.15
C LYS A 30 9.52 -9.97 2.80
N ALA A 31 10.71 -9.41 2.98
CA ALA A 31 11.95 -10.13 2.71
C ALA A 31 12.09 -11.40 3.56
N ARG A 32 11.61 -11.34 4.82
CA ARG A 32 11.57 -12.47 5.76
C ARG A 32 10.42 -13.44 5.51
N HIS A 33 9.31 -12.95 4.93
CA HIS A 33 8.08 -13.71 4.70
C HIS A 33 7.77 -13.82 3.21
N ARG A 34 8.70 -14.41 2.44
CA ARG A 34 8.47 -14.65 1.02
C ARG A 34 7.34 -15.67 0.83
N SER A 35 6.46 -15.42 -0.13
CA SER A 35 5.41 -16.38 -0.49
C SER A 35 6.02 -17.72 -0.88
N VAL A 36 5.50 -18.80 -0.30
CA VAL A 36 5.87 -20.19 -0.63
C VAL A 36 5.61 -20.55 -2.10
N SER A 37 4.67 -19.86 -2.76
CA SER A 37 4.38 -20.03 -4.20
C SER A 37 5.19 -19.09 -5.10
N GLY A 38 6.08 -18.26 -4.54
CA GLY A 38 6.80 -17.22 -5.29
C GLY A 38 5.91 -16.07 -5.77
N HIS A 39 4.62 -16.06 -5.42
CA HIS A 39 3.69 -15.03 -5.84
C HIS A 39 4.07 -13.66 -5.25
N SER A 40 4.31 -12.71 -6.14
CA SER A 40 4.41 -11.29 -5.82
C SER A 40 3.02 -10.69 -5.97
N GLY A 41 2.38 -10.27 -4.89
CA GLY A 41 1.02 -9.71 -4.93
C GLY A 41 0.84 -8.65 -6.03
N ARG A 42 -0.35 -8.59 -6.62
CA ARG A 42 -0.69 -7.76 -7.78
C ARG A 42 -0.52 -6.25 -7.56
N TYR A 43 -0.63 -5.78 -6.32
CA TYR A 43 -0.66 -4.36 -5.98
C TYR A 43 0.63 -3.91 -5.29
N PRO A 44 1.07 -2.66 -5.52
CA PRO A 44 2.09 -2.03 -4.72
C PRO A 44 1.71 -2.03 -3.23
N MET A 45 2.68 -2.24 -2.36
CA MET A 45 2.42 -2.34 -0.92
C MET A 45 1.81 -1.06 -0.34
N ARG A 46 2.19 0.09 -0.90
CA ARG A 46 1.61 1.39 -0.53
C ARG A 46 0.10 1.45 -0.76
N GLU A 47 -0.39 0.85 -1.84
CA GLU A 47 -1.82 0.84 -2.13
C GLU A 47 -2.60 0.00 -1.12
N ILE A 48 -2.03 -1.13 -0.69
CA ILE A 48 -2.63 -1.99 0.34
C ILE A 48 -2.69 -1.24 1.67
N VAL A 49 -1.60 -0.58 2.07
CA VAL A 49 -1.58 0.21 3.31
C VAL A 49 -2.56 1.38 3.26
N ASN A 50 -2.63 2.09 2.14
CA ASN A 50 -3.59 3.17 1.94
C ASN A 50 -5.05 2.67 2.06
N ALA A 51 -5.35 1.49 1.53
CA ALA A 51 -6.67 0.86 1.65
C ALA A 51 -7.00 0.51 3.12
N ILE A 52 -6.06 -0.08 3.86
CA ILE A 52 -6.23 -0.37 5.30
C ILE A 52 -6.48 0.93 6.08
N LEU A 53 -5.66 1.97 5.87
CA LEU A 53 -5.83 3.26 6.55
C LEU A 53 -7.15 3.95 6.22
N TYR A 54 -7.66 3.74 5.00
CA TYR A 54 -8.99 4.20 4.62
C TYR A 54 -10.09 3.48 5.41
N GLN A 55 -10.03 2.15 5.49
CA GLN A 55 -10.99 1.36 6.27
C GLN A 55 -10.98 1.76 7.75
N GLU A 56 -9.79 1.87 8.35
CA GLU A 56 -9.62 2.28 9.76
C GLU A 56 -10.20 3.68 10.05
N ARG A 57 -10.10 4.63 9.12
CA ARG A 57 -10.59 6.01 9.33
C ARG A 57 -12.07 6.20 9.04
N THR A 58 -12.68 5.35 8.23
CA THR A 58 -14.05 5.55 7.75
C THR A 58 -15.02 4.50 8.28
N GLY A 59 -14.53 3.36 8.77
CA GLY A 59 -15.36 2.23 9.20
C GLY A 59 -16.10 1.55 8.04
N VAL A 60 -15.77 1.86 6.78
CA VAL A 60 -16.42 1.29 5.61
C VAL A 60 -15.73 -0.01 5.22
N GLN A 61 -16.50 -1.09 5.15
CA GLN A 61 -16.12 -2.39 4.57
C GLN A 61 -16.81 -2.58 3.22
#